data_AF-A0A0Q8HMM6-F1
#
_entry.id   AF-A0A0Q8HMM6-F1
#
_cell.length_a   1.000
_cell.length_b   1.000
_cell.length_c   1.000
_cell.angle_alpha   90.00
_cell.angle_beta   90.00
_cell.angle_gamma   90.00
#
_symmetry.space_group_name_H-M   'P 1'
#
loop_
_entity.id
_entity.type
_entity.pdbx_description
1 polymer ?
#
loop_
_entity_poly.entity_id
_entity_poly.type
_entity_poly.pdbx_seq_one_letter_code
_entity_poly.pdbx_strand_id
1 'polypeptide(L)'
;MSTPIKTGAYLQQIETPEDVQVVIKLIRAGEYLNKTMGQFADALATAPSVTLHIKDDGKTLKLDFDPWSDINVTPDNSIDEKDNAALTELALAFYHQQIIAPEGIAYLYRLPAEPPELRVDVEVFDIDEEDHQLYSLGVYETKSADSGSPFEGSERNPDTGQVFDYGTALNELLKTFIKLKL
;
A
#
# COMPACT_ATOMS: atom_id res chain seq x y z
N MET A 1 10.05 -15.69 -14.88
CA MET A 1 11.16 -15.27 -14.01
C MET A 1 10.53 -14.62 -12.79
N SER A 2 10.98 -14.95 -11.58
CA SER A 2 10.43 -14.38 -10.35
C SER A 2 11.01 -12.98 -10.11
N THR A 3 10.14 -12.01 -9.85
CA THR A 3 10.52 -10.62 -9.58
C THR A 3 10.92 -10.44 -8.12
N PRO A 4 11.98 -9.68 -7.82
CA PRO A 4 12.33 -9.37 -6.44
C PRO A 4 11.25 -8.48 -5.80
N ILE A 5 11.11 -8.60 -4.48
CA ILE A 5 10.25 -7.71 -3.69
C ILE A 5 10.81 -6.28 -3.77
N LYS A 6 9.95 -5.33 -4.13
CA LYS A 6 10.29 -3.90 -4.20
C LYS A 6 10.11 -3.25 -2.83
N THR A 7 10.63 -2.05 -2.61
CA THR A 7 10.26 -1.24 -1.44
C THR A 7 8.89 -0.61 -1.68
N GLY A 8 8.01 -0.65 -0.67
CA GLY A 8 6.63 -0.22 -0.86
C GLY A 8 5.77 -0.27 0.41
N ALA A 9 4.47 -0.02 0.23
CA ALA A 9 3.47 -0.08 1.28
C ALA A 9 2.40 -1.10 0.91
N TYR A 10 2.20 -2.08 1.78
CA TYR A 10 1.07 -3.00 1.74
C TYR A 10 -0.10 -2.38 2.50
N LEU A 11 -1.29 -2.43 1.92
CA LEU A 11 -2.54 -1.93 2.47
C LEU A 11 -3.62 -3.00 2.35
N GLN A 12 -4.37 -3.19 3.42
CA GLN A 12 -5.51 -4.11 3.45
C GLN A 12 -6.61 -3.49 4.29
N GLN A 13 -7.84 -3.52 3.77
CA GLN A 13 -9.04 -3.13 4.49
C GLN A 13 -9.75 -4.37 5.00
N ILE A 14 -10.16 -4.34 6.26
CA ILE A 14 -10.89 -5.42 6.94
C ILE A 14 -12.15 -4.79 7.51
N GLU A 15 -13.29 -5.15 6.94
CA GLU A 15 -14.59 -4.69 7.42
C GLU A 15 -15.20 -5.74 8.33
N THR A 16 -15.54 -5.31 9.54
CA THR A 16 -16.35 -6.09 10.48
C THR A 16 -17.66 -5.35 10.74
N PRO A 17 -18.70 -6.02 11.28
CA PRO A 17 -19.95 -5.34 11.64
C PRO A 17 -19.81 -4.18 12.65
N GLU A 18 -18.66 -4.06 13.33
CA GLU A 18 -18.45 -3.11 14.43
C GLU A 18 -17.34 -2.07 14.15
N ASP A 19 -16.47 -2.33 13.17
CA ASP A 19 -15.24 -1.58 12.94
C ASP A 19 -14.72 -1.81 11.51
N VAL A 20 -14.15 -0.77 10.89
CA VAL A 20 -13.34 -0.91 9.69
C VAL A 20 -11.88 -0.69 10.04
N GLN A 21 -11.03 -1.62 9.65
CA GLN A 21 -9.59 -1.57 9.93
C GLN A 21 -8.82 -1.44 8.63
N VAL A 22 -7.85 -0.54 8.60
CA VAL A 22 -6.86 -0.47 7.52
C VAL A 22 -5.50 -0.87 8.08
N VAL A 23 -5.02 -2.03 7.66
CA VAL A 23 -3.70 -2.57 8.00
C VAL A 23 -2.68 -2.04 6.99
N ILE A 24 -1.59 -1.48 7.51
CA ILE A 24 -0.47 -0.96 6.74
C ILE A 24 0.78 -1.74 7.12
N LYS A 25 1.54 -2.22 6.14
CA LYS A 25 2.89 -2.76 6.35
C LYS A 25 3.87 -2.06 5.41
N LEU A 26 4.94 -1.52 5.95
CA LEU A 26 6.01 -0.90 5.15
C LEU A 26 7.06 -1.98 4.85
N ILE A 27 7.33 -2.18 3.55
CA ILE A 27 8.25 -3.22 3.07
C ILE A 27 9.50 -2.55 2.52
N ARG A 28 10.67 -2.95 3.02
CA ARG A 28 11.97 -2.47 2.51
C ARG A 28 12.68 -3.60 1.79
N ALA A 29 12.99 -3.40 0.50
CA ALA A 29 13.61 -4.44 -0.34
C ALA A 29 14.92 -5.01 0.25
N GLY A 30 15.68 -4.20 1.00
CA GLY A 30 16.92 -4.62 1.65
C GLY A 30 16.76 -5.68 2.76
N GLU A 31 15.57 -5.81 3.35
CA GLU A 31 15.26 -6.80 4.39
C GLU A 31 14.92 -8.17 3.80
N TYR A 32 14.65 -8.23 2.48
CA TYR A 32 14.11 -9.40 1.80
C TYR A 32 14.87 -9.76 0.51
N LEU A 33 16.18 -9.50 0.46
CA LEU A 33 17.05 -9.63 -0.73
C LEU A 33 16.95 -10.96 -1.50
N ASN A 34 16.59 -12.05 -0.82
CA ASN A 34 16.47 -13.39 -1.42
C ASN A 34 15.01 -13.83 -1.66
N LYS A 35 14.03 -13.01 -1.30
CA LYS A 35 12.61 -13.31 -1.50
C LYS A 35 12.10 -12.66 -2.78
N THR A 36 11.16 -13.34 -3.40
CA THR A 36 10.51 -12.88 -4.64
C THR A 36 9.04 -12.60 -4.39
N MET A 37 8.35 -12.00 -5.36
CA MET A 37 6.90 -11.77 -5.26
C MET A 37 6.11 -13.06 -5.04
N GLY A 38 6.61 -14.22 -5.51
CA GLY A 38 6.01 -15.53 -5.20
C GLY A 38 6.22 -16.00 -3.75
N GLN A 39 7.02 -15.28 -2.96
CA GLN A 39 7.25 -15.49 -1.52
C GLN A 39 6.85 -14.25 -0.72
N PHE A 40 6.00 -13.40 -1.30
CA PHE A 40 5.63 -12.13 -0.70
C PHE A 40 4.80 -12.32 0.58
N ALA A 41 3.94 -13.34 0.61
CA ALA A 41 3.20 -13.73 1.82
C ALA A 41 4.13 -13.97 3.02
N ASP A 42 5.24 -14.68 2.83
CA ASP A 42 6.25 -14.88 3.88
C ASP A 42 6.91 -13.58 4.34
N ALA A 43 7.06 -12.59 3.45
CA ALA A 43 7.62 -11.29 3.79
C ALA A 43 6.63 -10.47 4.63
N LEU A 44 5.36 -10.51 4.26
CA LEU A 44 4.29 -9.84 5.00
C LEU A 44 4.06 -10.44 6.39
N ALA A 45 4.23 -11.75 6.55
CA ALA A 45 4.09 -12.43 7.83
C ALA A 45 5.08 -11.92 8.88
N THR A 46 6.26 -11.45 8.45
CA THR A 46 7.31 -10.93 9.35
C THR A 46 7.43 -9.41 9.32
N ALA A 47 6.73 -8.72 8.42
CA ALA A 47 6.77 -7.27 8.30
C ALA A 47 5.96 -6.62 9.43
N PRO A 48 6.50 -5.57 10.07
CA PRO A 48 5.78 -4.87 11.11
C PRO A 48 4.53 -4.19 10.56
N SER A 49 3.47 -4.16 11.36
CA SER A 49 2.17 -3.64 10.97
C SER A 49 1.72 -2.46 11.81
N VAL A 50 0.98 -1.56 11.15
CA VAL A 50 0.27 -0.44 11.74
C VAL A 50 -1.18 -0.56 11.32
N THR A 51 -2.11 -0.49 12.27
CA THR A 51 -3.53 -0.63 11.99
C THR A 51 -4.25 0.66 12.35
N LEU A 52 -4.95 1.25 11.38
CA LEU A 52 -5.91 2.33 11.62
C LEU A 52 -7.29 1.71 11.85
N HIS A 53 -7.83 1.89 13.04
CA HIS A 53 -9.22 1.57 13.39
C HIS A 53 -10.12 2.76 13.09
N ILE A 54 -11.17 2.52 12.31
CA ILE A 54 -12.19 3.49 11.90
C ILE A 54 -13.52 2.97 12.47
N LYS A 55 -13.92 3.56 13.60
CA LYS A 55 -15.18 3.16 14.25
C LYS A 55 -16.39 3.61 13.45
N ASP A 56 -17.51 2.93 13.66
CA ASP A 56 -18.79 3.09 12.97
C ASP A 56 -19.39 4.53 13.02
N ASP A 57 -18.86 5.42 13.87
CA ASP A 57 -19.22 6.84 13.86
C ASP A 57 -18.53 7.65 12.74
N GLY A 58 -17.60 7.03 12.00
CA GLY A 58 -16.79 7.62 10.93
C GLY A 58 -15.88 8.76 11.38
N LYS A 59 -15.74 8.98 12.70
CA LYS A 59 -15.11 10.17 13.30
C LYS A 59 -14.00 9.80 14.26
N THR A 60 -14.09 8.64 14.88
CA THR A 60 -13.09 8.17 15.83
C THR A 60 -12.07 7.30 15.11
N LEU A 61 -10.84 7.83 14.99
CA LEU A 61 -9.69 7.15 14.42
C LEU A 61 -8.72 6.77 15.53
N LYS A 62 -8.28 5.50 15.56
CA LYS A 62 -7.24 5.03 16.48
C LYS A 62 -6.17 4.28 15.70
N LEU A 63 -4.91 4.67 15.86
CA LEU A 63 -3.80 4.00 15.21
C LEU A 63 -3.09 3.12 16.24
N ASP A 64 -3.05 1.82 15.97
CA ASP A 64 -2.39 0.81 16.81
C ASP A 64 -1.14 0.28 16.11
N PHE A 65 -0.05 0.11 16.87
CA PHE A 65 1.23 -0.40 16.38
C PHE A 65 1.48 -1.81 16.88
N ASP A 66 2.06 -2.65 16.04
CA ASP A 66 2.64 -3.91 16.49
C ASP A 66 3.79 -3.63 17.49
N PRO A 67 3.79 -4.23 18.70
CA PRO A 67 4.86 -4.08 19.68
C PRO A 67 6.27 -4.46 19.18
N TRP A 68 6.39 -5.13 18.04
CA TRP A 68 7.68 -5.45 17.39
C TRP A 68 8.04 -4.55 16.21
N SER A 69 7.32 -3.44 16.00
CA SER A 69 7.56 -2.57 14.85
C SER A 69 8.87 -1.76 14.96
N ASP A 70 9.82 -2.06 14.06
CA ASP A 70 11.02 -1.25 13.76
C ASP A 70 10.65 0.06 13.02
N ILE A 71 9.59 0.75 13.48
CA ILE A 71 9.40 2.15 13.11
C ILE A 71 10.57 2.90 13.74
N ASN A 72 11.21 3.80 13.00
CA ASN A 72 12.33 4.59 13.52
C ASN A 72 11.87 5.36 14.75
N VAL A 73 12.06 4.75 15.91
CA VAL A 73 11.78 5.38 17.18
C VAL A 73 12.93 6.34 17.42
N THR A 74 12.62 7.63 17.54
CA THR A 74 13.64 8.57 18.01
C THR A 74 14.15 8.10 19.37
N PRO A 75 15.36 8.48 19.80
CA PRO A 75 16.00 7.94 21.02
C PRO A 75 15.18 8.11 22.32
N ASP A 76 14.10 8.89 22.29
CA ASP A 76 13.12 9.13 23.37
C ASP A 76 11.90 8.21 23.32
N ASN A 77 11.93 7.18 22.50
CA ASN A 77 10.86 6.19 22.34
C ASN A 77 9.59 6.73 21.64
N SER A 78 9.69 7.82 20.86
CA SER A 78 8.59 8.38 20.06
C SER A 78 8.74 8.08 18.57
N ILE A 79 7.62 7.86 17.89
CA ILE A 79 7.53 7.87 16.43
C ILE A 79 7.29 9.34 16.04
N ASP A 80 8.02 9.88 15.05
CA ASP A 80 7.82 11.26 14.59
C ASP A 80 6.32 11.47 14.27
N GLU A 81 5.69 12.47 14.89
CA GLU A 81 4.27 12.79 14.69
C GLU A 81 3.92 12.94 13.20
N LYS A 82 4.91 13.34 12.39
CA LYS A 82 4.81 13.46 10.95
C LYS A 82 4.64 12.12 10.23
N ASP A 83 5.31 11.07 10.70
CA ASP A 83 5.18 9.72 10.13
C ASP A 83 3.82 9.13 10.48
N ASN A 84 3.32 9.38 11.69
CA ASN A 84 1.96 9.01 12.09
C ASN A 84 0.90 9.72 11.24
N ALA A 85 1.06 11.01 11.01
CA ALA A 85 0.16 11.78 10.15
C ALA A 85 0.17 11.25 8.71
N ALA A 86 1.35 10.96 8.16
CA ALA A 86 1.48 10.44 6.80
C ALA A 86 0.87 9.03 6.65
N LEU A 87 1.06 8.15 7.62
CA LEU A 87 0.44 6.81 7.64
C LEU A 87 -1.09 6.89 7.81
N THR A 88 -1.57 7.80 8.66
CA THR A 88 -3.02 8.04 8.83
C THR A 88 -3.63 8.56 7.53
N GLU A 89 -3.00 9.55 6.89
CA GLU A 89 -3.44 10.07 5.59
C GLU A 89 -3.45 8.98 4.51
N LEU A 90 -2.44 8.09 4.49
CA LEU A 90 -2.40 6.97 3.56
C LEU A 90 -3.56 6.00 3.78
N ALA A 91 -3.80 5.59 5.03
CA ALA A 91 -4.89 4.68 5.36
C ALA A 91 -6.27 5.28 5.04
N LEU A 92 -6.49 6.56 5.36
CA LEU A 92 -7.74 7.24 5.01
C LEU A 92 -7.94 7.38 3.50
N ALA A 93 -6.86 7.66 2.74
CA ALA A 93 -6.93 7.71 1.29
C ALA A 93 -7.26 6.34 0.68
N PHE A 94 -6.75 5.26 1.29
CA PHE A 94 -7.09 3.89 0.90
C PHE A 94 -8.53 3.49 1.29
N TYR A 95 -9.00 3.93 2.45
CA TYR A 95 -10.39 3.69 2.87
C TYR A 95 -11.42 4.39 1.97
N HIS A 96 -11.10 5.59 1.47
CA HIS A 96 -12.04 6.39 0.66
C HIS A 96 -11.94 6.15 -0.86
N GLN A 97 -10.92 5.44 -1.35
CA GLN A 97 -10.84 5.13 -2.78
C GLN A 97 -11.91 4.09 -3.19
N GLN A 98 -12.24 4.02 -4.48
CA GLN A 98 -13.36 3.20 -5.00
C GLN A 98 -12.95 2.27 -6.15
N ILE A 99 -11.67 2.24 -6.52
CA ILE A 99 -11.15 1.46 -7.66
C ILE A 99 -10.75 0.06 -7.21
N ILE A 100 -10.02 -0.03 -6.11
CA ILE A 100 -9.61 -1.29 -5.49
C ILE A 100 -10.77 -1.74 -4.61
N ALA A 101 -11.24 -2.97 -4.83
CA ALA A 101 -12.34 -3.54 -4.07
C ALA A 101 -12.02 -3.52 -2.55
N PRO A 102 -13.02 -3.35 -1.66
CA PRO A 102 -12.80 -3.30 -0.21
C PRO A 102 -12.09 -4.53 0.36
N GLU A 103 -12.35 -5.71 -0.20
CA GLU A 103 -11.70 -6.97 0.13
C GLU A 103 -10.28 -7.10 -0.48
N GLY A 104 -9.96 -6.23 -1.44
CA GLY A 104 -8.72 -6.25 -2.19
C GLY A 104 -7.53 -5.74 -1.37
N ILE A 105 -6.41 -6.45 -1.50
CA ILE A 105 -5.13 -6.04 -0.93
C ILE A 105 -4.40 -5.21 -1.96
N ALA A 106 -3.80 -4.09 -1.54
CA ALA A 106 -3.00 -3.24 -2.42
C ALA A 106 -1.54 -3.19 -1.97
N TYR A 107 -0.63 -3.36 -2.92
CA TYR A 107 0.79 -3.13 -2.73
C TYR A 107 1.28 -1.99 -3.62
N LEU A 108 1.66 -0.88 -2.99
CA LEU A 108 2.15 0.32 -3.67
C LEU A 108 3.66 0.33 -3.67
N TYR A 109 4.27 0.43 -4.84
CA TYR A 109 5.73 0.54 -4.96
C TYR A 109 6.14 1.50 -6.06
N ARG A 110 7.27 2.19 -5.83
CA ARG A 110 7.84 3.10 -6.82
C ARG A 110 8.62 2.33 -7.88
N LEU A 111 8.47 2.76 -9.12
CA LEU A 111 9.35 2.36 -10.22
C LEU A 111 10.41 3.43 -10.47
N PRO A 112 11.57 3.06 -11.04
CA PRO A 112 12.54 4.03 -11.55
C PRO A 112 11.90 4.97 -12.58
N ALA A 113 12.12 6.27 -12.40
CA ALA A 113 11.67 7.33 -13.30
C ALA A 113 12.65 8.51 -13.25
N GLU A 114 12.76 9.26 -14.36
CA GLU A 114 13.61 10.45 -14.43
C GLU A 114 12.88 11.66 -13.83
N PRO A 115 13.46 12.40 -12.88
CA PRO A 115 12.82 13.58 -12.32
C PRO A 115 12.43 14.61 -13.40
N PRO A 116 11.27 15.28 -13.30
CA PRO A 116 10.32 15.27 -12.18
C PRO A 116 9.26 14.15 -12.23
N GLU A 117 9.42 13.17 -13.13
CA GLU A 117 8.46 12.09 -13.28
C GLU A 117 8.48 11.15 -12.06
N LEU A 118 7.29 10.76 -11.61
CA LEU A 118 7.10 9.71 -10.62
C LEU A 118 6.28 8.59 -11.24
N ARG A 119 6.69 7.34 -10.98
CA ARG A 119 5.93 6.15 -11.33
C ARG A 119 5.66 5.32 -10.10
N VAL A 120 4.41 4.98 -9.89
CA VAL A 120 3.97 4.15 -8.78
C VAL A 120 3.03 3.10 -9.36
N ASP A 121 3.34 1.83 -9.16
CA ASP A 121 2.38 0.79 -9.48
C ASP A 121 1.60 0.45 -8.20
N VAL A 122 0.32 0.16 -8.38
CA VAL A 122 -0.51 -0.43 -7.34
C VAL A 122 -0.89 -1.84 -7.79
N GLU A 123 -0.26 -2.84 -7.20
CA GLU A 123 -0.57 -4.23 -7.48
C GLU A 123 -1.63 -4.72 -6.50
N VAL A 124 -2.69 -5.33 -7.04
CA VAL A 124 -3.80 -5.83 -6.23
C VAL A 124 -3.71 -7.34 -6.11
N PHE A 125 -3.92 -7.82 -4.89
CA PHE A 125 -3.86 -9.24 -4.56
C PHE A 125 -5.17 -9.74 -3.96
N ASP A 126 -5.40 -11.03 -4.16
CA ASP A 126 -6.31 -11.85 -3.37
C ASP A 126 -5.50 -12.78 -2.46
N ILE A 127 -6.05 -13.13 -1.30
CA ILE A 127 -5.48 -14.18 -0.42
C ILE A 127 -6.30 -15.45 -0.63
N ASP A 128 -5.62 -16.52 -1.01
CA ASP A 128 -6.20 -17.85 -0.91
C ASP A 128 -6.08 -18.33 0.54
N GLU A 129 -7.23 -18.53 1.20
CA GLU A 129 -7.30 -18.97 2.59
C GLU A 129 -6.79 -20.40 2.81
N GLU A 130 -6.78 -21.25 1.77
CA GLU A 130 -6.36 -22.65 1.88
C GLU A 130 -4.83 -22.76 1.89
N ASP A 131 -4.14 -22.04 1.00
CA ASP A 131 -2.68 -22.12 0.85
C ASP A 131 -1.92 -20.90 1.42
N HIS A 132 -2.65 -19.88 1.88
CA HIS A 132 -2.13 -18.63 2.43
C HIS A 132 -1.22 -17.86 1.44
N GLN A 133 -1.39 -18.07 0.14
CA GLN A 133 -0.67 -17.36 -0.90
C GLN A 133 -1.41 -16.11 -1.38
N LEU A 134 -0.61 -15.17 -1.89
CA LEU A 134 -1.12 -13.97 -2.55
C LEU A 134 -1.12 -14.16 -4.06
N TYR A 135 -2.30 -14.02 -4.65
CA TYR A 135 -2.49 -14.09 -6.09
C TYR A 135 -2.71 -12.69 -6.65
N SER A 136 -1.83 -12.26 -7.56
CA SER A 136 -1.96 -10.97 -8.22
C SER A 136 -3.19 -10.98 -9.13
N LEU A 137 -4.14 -10.08 -8.87
CA LEU A 137 -5.34 -9.88 -9.66
C LEU A 137 -5.09 -8.89 -10.81
N GLY A 138 -4.16 -7.96 -10.62
CA GLY A 138 -3.87 -6.93 -11.61
C GLY A 138 -2.92 -5.86 -11.09
N VAL A 139 -2.43 -5.04 -12.01
CA VAL A 139 -1.56 -3.90 -11.70
C VAL A 139 -2.15 -2.63 -12.30
N TYR A 140 -2.36 -1.65 -11.43
CA TYR A 140 -2.67 -0.28 -11.81
C TYR A 140 -1.36 0.48 -12.02
N GLU A 141 -1.00 0.71 -13.28
CA GLU A 141 0.18 1.47 -13.68
C GLU A 141 -0.14 2.97 -13.51
N THR A 142 0.62 3.69 -12.68
CA THR A 142 0.40 5.12 -12.45
C THR A 142 1.66 5.92 -12.73
N LYS A 143 1.47 7.13 -13.26
CA LYS A 143 2.54 8.09 -13.48
C LYS A 143 2.10 9.51 -13.16
N SER A 144 3.04 10.32 -12.71
CA SER A 144 2.91 11.77 -12.62
C SER A 144 4.08 12.41 -13.33
N ALA A 145 3.80 13.34 -14.24
CA ALA A 145 4.84 14.08 -14.94
C ALA A 145 5.43 15.23 -14.11
N ASP A 146 4.81 15.61 -13.00
CA ASP A 146 5.15 16.80 -12.22
C ASP A 146 5.14 16.52 -10.71
N SER A 147 6.10 15.72 -10.24
CA SER A 147 6.36 15.47 -8.82
C SER A 147 5.14 15.04 -7.99
N GLY A 148 4.13 14.43 -8.62
CA GLY A 148 2.91 13.93 -7.98
C GLY A 148 1.65 14.77 -8.18
N SER A 149 1.60 15.71 -9.14
CA SER A 149 0.42 16.54 -9.41
C SER A 149 0.05 16.67 -10.89
N PRO A 150 -1.02 16.00 -11.39
CA PRO A 150 -1.70 14.83 -10.83
C PRO A 150 -0.98 13.52 -11.19
N PHE A 151 -1.41 12.42 -10.56
CA PHE A 151 -1.21 11.08 -11.10
C PHE A 151 -2.33 10.73 -12.08
N GLU A 152 -1.92 10.18 -13.21
CA GLU A 152 -2.78 9.51 -14.18
C GLU A 152 -2.47 8.02 -14.15
N GLY A 153 -3.47 7.18 -14.43
CA GLY A 153 -3.23 5.76 -14.39
C GLY A 153 -4.12 4.92 -15.27
N SER A 154 -3.60 3.75 -15.59
CA SER A 154 -4.22 2.76 -16.43
C SER A 154 -4.04 1.37 -15.85
N GLU A 155 -5.05 0.53 -16.01
CA GLU A 155 -4.99 -0.88 -15.65
C GLU A 155 -4.81 -1.70 -16.93
N ARG A 156 -3.91 -2.68 -16.88
CA ARG A 156 -3.77 -3.67 -17.96
C ARG A 156 -4.39 -4.97 -17.50
N ASN A 157 -5.43 -5.42 -18.21
CA ASN A 157 -5.98 -6.74 -17.98
C ASN A 157 -4.93 -7.81 -18.33
N PRO A 158 -4.56 -8.70 -17.39
CA PRO A 158 -3.45 -9.63 -17.58
C PRO A 158 -3.74 -10.71 -18.63
N ASP A 159 -5.01 -11.09 -18.82
CA ASP A 159 -5.41 -12.17 -19.71
C ASP A 159 -5.56 -11.72 -21.17
N THR A 160 -6.10 -10.53 -21.37
CA THR A 160 -6.43 -9.97 -22.69
C THR A 160 -5.41 -8.94 -23.18
N GLY A 161 -4.60 -8.39 -22.27
CA GLY A 161 -3.69 -7.28 -22.54
C GLY A 161 -4.40 -5.95 -22.80
N GLN A 162 -5.73 -5.89 -22.68
CA GLN A 162 -6.49 -4.66 -22.87
C GLN A 162 -6.15 -3.64 -21.78
N VAL A 163 -6.00 -2.38 -22.17
CA VAL A 163 -5.69 -1.28 -21.26
C VAL A 163 -6.94 -0.45 -21.03
N PHE A 164 -7.24 -0.20 -19.75
CA PHE A 164 -8.36 0.60 -19.28
C PHE A 164 -7.83 1.81 -18.53
N ASP A 165 -8.26 3.01 -18.93
CA ASP A 165 -7.90 4.26 -18.26
C ASP A 165 -8.88 4.51 -17.10
N TYR A 166 -8.37 4.68 -15.89
CA TYR A 166 -9.16 5.05 -14.70
C TYR A 166 -8.91 6.50 -14.26
N GLY A 167 -8.15 7.27 -15.05
CA GLY A 167 -7.87 8.67 -14.86
C GLY A 167 -7.12 8.94 -13.55
N THR A 168 -7.72 9.76 -12.69
CA THR A 168 -7.11 10.26 -11.45
C THR A 168 -7.70 9.61 -10.20
N ALA A 169 -8.39 8.48 -10.32
CA ALA A 169 -9.15 7.91 -9.21
C ALA A 169 -8.28 7.49 -8.02
N LEU A 170 -7.02 7.08 -8.24
CA LEU A 170 -6.05 6.75 -7.20
C LEU A 170 -5.18 7.95 -6.75
N ASN A 171 -5.44 9.16 -7.26
CA ASN A 171 -4.52 10.30 -7.11
C ASN A 171 -4.23 10.67 -5.65
N GLU A 172 -5.24 10.68 -4.78
CA GLU A 172 -5.02 11.00 -3.35
C GLU A 172 -4.23 9.91 -2.63
N LEU A 173 -4.50 8.63 -2.93
CA LEU A 173 -3.73 7.50 -2.40
C LEU A 173 -2.25 7.58 -2.82
N LEU A 174 -1.99 7.92 -4.08
CA LEU A 174 -0.63 8.01 -4.60
C LEU A 174 0.13 9.21 -4.03
N LYS A 175 -0.55 10.35 -3.86
CA LYS A 175 0.02 11.54 -3.21
C LYS A 175 0.40 11.29 -1.76
N THR A 176 -0.42 10.59 -0.99
CA THR A 176 -0.11 10.28 0.41
C THR A 176 1.03 9.26 0.48
N PHE A 177 1.03 8.24 -0.39
CA PHE A 177 2.12 7.28 -0.49
C PHE A 177 3.47 7.96 -0.76
N ILE A 178 3.55 8.90 -1.71
CA ILE A 178 4.84 9.52 -2.04
C ILE A 178 5.41 10.40 -0.93
N LYS A 179 4.59 10.85 0.03
CA LYS A 179 5.05 11.62 1.20
C LYS A 179 5.89 10.78 2.16
N LEU A 180 5.70 9.45 2.17
CA LEU A 180 6.46 8.54 3.04
C LEU A 180 7.94 8.43 2.66
N LYS A 181 8.31 8.79 1.43
CA LYS A 181 9.71 8.76 0.93
C LYS A 181 10.44 7.44 1.23
N LEU A 182 9.73 6.32 1.03
CA LEU A 182 10.27 4.97 1.12
C LEU A 182 11.37 4.73 0.06
#